data_AF-A0A379W1S0-F1
#
_entry.id   AF-A0A379W1S0-F1
#
_cell.length_a   1.000
_cell.length_b   1.000
_cell.length_c   1.000
_cell.angle_alpha   90.00
_cell.angle_beta   90.00
_cell.angle_gamma   90.00
#
_symmetry.space_group_name_H-M   'P 1'
#
loop_
_entity.id
_entity.type
_entity.pdbx_description
1 polymer ?
#
loop_
_entity_poly.entity_id
_entity_poly.type
_entity_poly.pdbx_seq_one_letter_code
_entity_poly.pdbx_strand_id
1 'polypeptide(L)'
;MQAVRVTGYIPNALAGGLASRRSKLIAVVVPQINNNMFVDTIQSLSDELARRGYHILLCVAGYTEQTEAELVATLLSRRPDGVVLTGIHHTIELKKVILNAAIPVVEIWT
;
A
#
# COMPACT_ATOMS: atom_id res chain seq x y z
N MET A 1 16.10 -16.39 18.57
CA MET A 1 15.65 -14.98 18.70
C MET A 1 16.63 -14.08 19.46
N GLN A 2 17.36 -14.58 20.48
CA GLN A 2 18.33 -13.77 21.25
C GLN A 2 19.46 -13.18 20.38
N ALA A 3 20.03 -13.97 19.46
CA ALA A 3 21.18 -13.55 18.64
C ALA A 3 20.88 -12.45 17.61
N VAL A 4 19.67 -12.40 17.04
CA VAL A 4 19.26 -11.39 16.05
C VAL A 4 19.11 -10.00 16.67
N ARG A 5 18.62 -9.93 17.92
CA ARG A 5 18.45 -8.65 18.63
C ARG A 5 19.77 -7.99 19.03
N VAL A 6 20.83 -8.79 19.22
CA VAL A 6 22.15 -8.28 19.64
C VAL A 6 22.94 -7.71 18.45
N THR A 7 22.68 -8.20 17.23
CA THR A 7 23.41 -7.76 16.04
C THR A 7 22.73 -6.63 15.27
N GLY A 8 21.49 -6.26 15.63
CA GLY A 8 20.68 -5.31 14.87
C GLY A 8 20.28 -5.81 13.48
N TYR A 9 20.40 -7.11 13.21
CA TYR A 9 20.04 -7.70 11.93
C TYR A 9 18.52 -7.58 11.70
N ILE A 10 18.14 -6.83 10.67
CA ILE A 10 16.75 -6.76 10.20
C ILE A 10 16.56 -7.92 9.21
N PRO A 11 15.71 -8.91 9.53
CA PRO A 11 15.43 -10.01 8.61
C PRO A 11 14.88 -9.46 7.30
N ASN A 12 15.41 -9.94 6.17
CA ASN A 12 14.88 -9.54 4.88
C ASN A 12 13.43 -10.04 4.75
N ALA A 13 12.47 -9.12 4.86
CA ALA A 13 11.04 -9.42 4.76
C ALA A 13 10.67 -10.04 3.40
N LEU A 14 11.46 -9.81 2.34
CA LEU A 14 11.25 -10.47 1.04
C LEU A 14 11.59 -11.98 1.09
N ALA A 15 12.58 -12.38 1.90
CA ALA A 15 12.92 -13.79 2.08
C ALA A 15 11.86 -14.53 2.93
N GLY A 16 11.34 -13.89 3.98
CA GLY A 16 10.22 -14.42 4.79
C GLY A 16 8.87 -14.37 4.06
N GLY A 17 8.67 -13.36 3.21
CA GLY A 17 7.49 -13.19 2.35
C GLY A 17 7.43 -14.20 1.22
N LEU A 18 8.57 -14.69 0.72
CA LEU A 18 8.59 -15.75 -0.29
C LEU A 18 8.12 -17.10 0.30
N ALA A 19 8.47 -17.36 1.56
CA ALA A 19 8.03 -18.55 2.29
C ALA A 19 6.56 -18.46 2.76
N SER A 20 6.10 -17.27 3.17
CA SER A 20 4.73 -17.05 3.67
C SER A 20 3.73 -16.52 2.63
N ARG A 21 4.19 -16.18 1.42
CA ARG A 21 3.45 -15.49 0.35
C ARG A 21 2.77 -14.17 0.77
N ARG A 22 3.18 -13.55 1.88
CA ARG A 22 2.57 -12.30 2.39
C ARG A 22 3.63 -11.27 2.71
N SER A 23 3.51 -10.08 2.11
CA SER A 23 4.42 -8.95 2.36
C SER A 23 4.08 -8.20 3.65
N LYS A 24 2.87 -8.36 4.18
CA LYS A 24 2.33 -7.55 5.28
C LYS A 24 2.24 -6.06 4.96
N LEU A 25 2.27 -5.70 3.67
CA LEU A 25 2.11 -4.33 3.21
C LEU A 25 0.72 -4.13 2.61
N ILE A 26 0.07 -3.03 2.95
CA ILE A 26 -1.12 -2.53 2.26
C ILE A 26 -0.73 -1.23 1.57
N ALA A 27 -0.85 -1.20 0.25
CA ALA A 27 -0.61 0.03 -0.50
C ALA A 27 -1.81 0.96 -0.35
N VAL A 28 -1.58 2.23 -0.04
CA VAL A 28 -2.64 3.23 0.11
C VAL A 28 -2.29 4.41 -0.78
N VAL A 29 -3.18 4.75 -1.71
CA VAL A 29 -2.99 5.86 -2.65
C VAL A 29 -3.99 6.96 -2.33
N VAL A 30 -3.48 8.17 -2.10
CA VAL A 30 -4.28 9.36 -1.81
C VAL A 30 -3.88 10.49 -2.75
N PRO A 31 -4.77 11.44 -3.10
CA PRO A 31 -4.41 12.56 -3.96
C PRO A 31 -3.43 13.50 -3.26
N GLN A 32 -3.65 13.79 -1.97
CA GLN A 32 -2.87 14.76 -1.20
C GLN A 32 -2.89 14.40 0.29
N ILE A 33 -1.77 14.60 1.01
CA ILE A 33 -1.70 14.31 2.46
C ILE A 33 -2.07 15.49 3.34
N ASN A 34 -2.00 16.72 2.81
CA ASN A 34 -2.28 17.95 3.53
C ASN A 34 -3.78 18.31 3.54
N ASN A 35 -4.62 17.49 2.92
CA ASN A 35 -6.05 17.65 3.00
C ASN A 35 -6.59 16.89 4.22
N ASN A 36 -7.13 17.63 5.18
CA ASN A 36 -7.66 17.10 6.44
C ASN A 36 -8.69 15.97 6.23
N MET A 37 -9.37 15.91 5.08
CA MET A 37 -10.30 14.83 4.77
C MET A 37 -9.66 13.44 4.80
N PHE A 38 -8.37 13.31 4.50
CA PHE A 38 -7.70 12.01 4.44
C PHE A 38 -6.90 11.67 5.70
N VAL A 39 -6.46 12.67 6.47
CA VAL A 39 -5.53 12.48 7.60
C VAL A 39 -6.10 11.51 8.63
N ASP A 40 -7.34 11.73 9.09
CA ASP A 40 -7.96 10.89 10.12
C ASP A 40 -8.21 9.46 9.61
N THR A 41 -8.51 9.31 8.32
CA THR A 41 -8.72 7.98 7.71
C THR A 41 -7.41 7.23 7.53
N ILE A 42 -6.34 7.89 7.09
CA ILE A 42 -5.01 7.27 6.99
C ILE A 42 -4.53 6.84 8.38
N GLN A 43 -4.71 7.68 9.40
CA GLN A 43 -4.33 7.35 10.77
C GLN A 43 -5.13 6.15 11.29
N SER A 44 -6.45 6.17 11.15
CA SER A 44 -7.33 5.07 11.58
C SER A 44 -7.02 3.76 10.85
N LEU A 45 -6.76 3.83 9.54
CA LEU A 45 -6.35 2.69 8.72
C LEU A 45 -5.01 2.14 9.18
N SER A 46 -4.04 3.02 9.46
CA SER A 46 -2.71 2.63 9.96
C SER A 46 -2.81 1.88 11.28
N ASP A 47 -3.61 2.40 12.22
CA ASP A 47 -3.75 1.82 13.55
C ASP A 47 -4.45 0.45 13.52
N GLU A 48 -5.50 0.28 12.70
CA GLU A 48 -6.19 -1.00 12.54
C GLU A 48 -5.30 -2.04 11.84
N LEU A 49 -4.57 -1.64 10.79
CA LEU A 49 -3.65 -2.54 10.08
C LEU A 49 -2.48 -2.96 10.96
N ALA A 50 -1.90 -2.02 11.71
CA ALA A 50 -0.80 -2.29 12.64
C ALA A 50 -1.20 -3.32 13.71
N ARG A 51 -2.41 -3.21 14.27
CA ARG A 51 -2.96 -4.21 15.21
C ARG A 51 -3.06 -5.62 14.62
N ARG A 52 -3.13 -5.75 13.29
CA ARG A 52 -3.18 -7.03 12.57
C ARG A 52 -1.82 -7.47 12.01
N GLY A 53 -0.74 -6.75 12.35
CA GLY A 53 0.62 -7.01 11.86
C GLY A 53 0.80 -6.65 10.38
N TYR A 54 0.04 -5.67 9.89
CA TYR A 54 0.18 -5.07 8.57
C TYR A 54 0.71 -3.63 8.69
N HIS A 55 1.39 -3.15 7.65
CA HIS A 55 1.91 -1.80 7.57
C HIS A 55 1.43 -1.13 6.29
N ILE A 56 1.22 0.18 6.34
CA ILE A 56 0.85 0.97 5.17
C ILE A 56 2.10 1.32 4.36
N LEU A 57 2.00 1.17 3.05
CA LEU A 57 2.85 1.84 2.07
C LEU A 57 2.05 2.97 1.43
N LEU A 58 2.27 4.19 1.90
CA LEU A 58 1.52 5.38 1.46
C LEU A 58 2.14 5.97 0.19
N CYS A 59 1.29 6.26 -0.79
CA CYS A 59 1.63 6.98 -2.01
C CYS A 59 0.71 8.19 -2.18
N VAL A 60 1.30 9.30 -2.60
CA VAL A 60 0.58 10.55 -2.84
C VAL A 60 0.59 10.79 -4.33
N ALA A 61 -0.57 10.67 -4.97
CA ALA A 61 -0.69 10.80 -6.42
C ALA A 61 -0.45 12.24 -6.90
N GLY A 62 -0.97 13.25 -6.19
CA GLY A 62 -0.64 14.66 -6.36
C GLY A 62 -0.60 15.17 -7.81
N TYR A 63 0.22 16.20 -8.03
CA TYR A 63 0.59 16.72 -9.35
C TYR A 63 1.91 16.08 -9.79
N THR A 64 1.93 14.76 -10.01
CA THR A 64 3.10 14.08 -10.59
C THR A 64 3.06 14.15 -12.10
N GLU A 65 4.22 14.16 -12.76
CA GLU A 65 4.32 13.90 -14.21
C GLU A 65 3.86 12.47 -14.55
N GLN A 66 4.00 11.56 -13.58
CA GLN A 66 3.57 10.17 -13.68
C GLN A 66 2.05 10.05 -13.62
N THR A 67 1.50 9.13 -14.40
CA THR A 67 0.08 8.80 -14.33
C THR A 67 -0.25 8.03 -13.05
N GLU A 68 -1.49 8.13 -12.58
CA GLU A 68 -1.99 7.34 -11.43
C GLU A 68 -1.75 5.82 -11.64
N ALA A 69 -1.87 5.35 -12.90
CA ALA A 69 -1.61 3.97 -13.28
C ALA A 69 -0.14 3.55 -13.10
N GLU A 70 0.81 4.42 -13.46
CA GLU A 70 2.26 4.18 -13.28
C GLU A 70 2.65 4.12 -11.80
N LEU A 71 2.07 5.03 -10.99
CA LEU A 71 2.28 5.05 -9.55
C LEU A 71 1.77 3.74 -8.92
N VAL A 72 0.55 3.33 -9.25
CA VAL A 72 -0.02 2.08 -8.74
C VAL A 72 0.77 0.87 -9.23
N ALA A 73 1.19 0.82 -10.49
CA ALA A 73 2.06 -0.25 -10.99
C ALA A 73 3.39 -0.33 -10.22
N THR A 74 3.98 0.82 -9.88
CA THR A 74 5.19 0.90 -9.06
C THR A 74 4.95 0.35 -7.65
N LEU A 75 3.81 0.66 -7.03
CA LEU A 75 3.46 0.11 -5.72
C LEU A 75 3.25 -1.40 -5.79
N LEU A 76 2.55 -1.89 -6.82
CA LEU A 76 2.32 -3.32 -7.03
C LEU A 76 3.62 -4.11 -7.20
N SER A 77 4.67 -3.50 -7.77
CA SER A 77 5.99 -4.15 -7.89
C SER A 77 6.61 -4.54 -6.53
N ARG A 78 6.22 -3.86 -5.45
CA ARG A 78 6.62 -4.15 -4.06
C ARG A 78 5.80 -5.28 -3.43
N ARG A 79 4.87 -5.88 -4.19
CA ARG A 79 4.00 -7.00 -3.82
C ARG A 79 3.19 -6.76 -2.54
N PRO A 80 2.44 -5.65 -2.44
CA PRO A 80 1.50 -5.46 -1.33
C PRO A 80 0.46 -6.57 -1.33
N ASP A 81 -0.05 -6.91 -0.15
CA ASP A 81 -1.08 -7.92 0.04
C ASP A 81 -2.49 -7.37 -0.31
N GLY A 82 -2.62 -6.05 -0.51
CA GLY A 82 -3.85 -5.36 -0.90
C GLY A 82 -3.61 -3.88 -1.21
N VAL A 83 -4.58 -3.26 -1.87
CA VAL A 83 -4.52 -1.84 -2.29
C VAL A 83 -5.78 -1.11 -1.80
N VAL A 84 -5.59 0.10 -1.28
CA VAL A 84 -6.65 1.06 -0.99
C VAL A 84 -6.46 2.28 -1.89
N LEU A 85 -7.49 2.62 -2.65
CA LEU A 85 -7.53 3.79 -3.54
C LEU A 85 -8.59 4.77 -3.05
N THR A 86 -8.32 6.06 -3.16
CA THR A 86 -9.32 7.11 -2.92
C THR A 86 -10.05 7.51 -4.20
N GLY A 87 -11.36 7.70 -4.11
CA GLY A 87 -12.23 7.99 -5.25
C GLY A 87 -12.60 6.74 -6.04
N ILE A 88 -13.52 6.93 -7.00
CA ILE A 88 -14.01 5.86 -7.91
C ILE A 88 -13.81 6.21 -9.40
N HIS A 89 -13.33 7.42 -9.66
CA HIS A 89 -13.12 7.94 -11.01
C HIS A 89 -11.66 7.74 -11.43
N HIS A 90 -11.32 6.48 -11.74
CA HIS A 90 -10.00 6.11 -12.24
C HIS A 90 -9.96 6.00 -13.77
N THR A 91 -8.77 6.23 -14.33
CA THR A 91 -8.52 6.03 -15.76
C THR A 91 -8.70 4.56 -16.17
N ILE A 92 -8.92 4.32 -17.46
CA ILE A 92 -9.06 2.95 -18.01
C ILE A 92 -7.76 2.16 -17.77
N GLU A 93 -6.62 2.83 -17.88
CA GLU A 93 -5.29 2.29 -17.67
C GLU A 93 -5.14 1.81 -16.22
N LEU A 94 -5.51 2.63 -15.24
CA LEU A 94 -5.44 2.24 -13.83
C LEU A 94 -6.39 1.06 -13.54
N LYS A 95 -7.62 1.09 -14.06
CA LYS A 95 -8.57 -0.02 -13.92
C LYS A 95 -7.99 -1.34 -14.44
N LYS A 96 -7.31 -1.32 -15.59
CA LYS A 96 -6.60 -2.49 -16.12
C LYS A 96 -5.49 -2.95 -15.19
N VAL A 97 -4.70 -2.04 -14.62
CA VAL A 97 -3.62 -2.37 -13.70
C VAL A 97 -4.16 -3.08 -12.46
N ILE A 98 -5.19 -2.53 -11.80
CA ILE A 98 -5.71 -3.08 -10.54
C ILE A 98 -6.50 -4.38 -10.74
N LEU A 99 -7.23 -4.55 -11.85
CA LEU A 99 -7.92 -5.79 -12.17
C LEU A 99 -6.94 -6.95 -12.42
N ASN A 100 -5.75 -6.66 -12.95
CA ASN A 100 -4.71 -7.66 -13.19
C ASN A 100 -3.83 -7.94 -11.97
N ALA A 101 -3.95 -7.16 -10.89
CA ALA A 101 -3.06 -7.26 -9.74
C ALA A 101 -3.27 -8.52 -8.89
N ALA A 102 -4.40 -9.22 -9.05
CA ALA A 102 -4.75 -10.46 -8.33
C ALA A 102 -4.67 -10.34 -6.79
N ILE A 103 -4.86 -9.14 -6.26
CA ILE A 103 -4.94 -8.83 -4.83
C ILE A 103 -6.21 -8.01 -4.54
N PRO A 104 -6.72 -8.01 -3.30
CA PRO A 104 -7.87 -7.19 -2.94
C PRO A 104 -7.61 -5.71 -3.17
N VAL A 105 -8.59 -5.04 -3.79
CA VAL A 105 -8.59 -3.60 -4.02
C VAL A 105 -9.84 -3.02 -3.38
N VAL A 106 -9.68 -1.95 -2.61
CA VAL A 106 -10.77 -1.23 -1.96
C VAL A 106 -10.72 0.22 -2.38
N GLU A 107 -11.81 0.71 -2.95
CA GLU A 107 -12.02 2.13 -3.23
C GLU A 107 -12.76 2.76 -2.04
N ILE A 108 -12.28 3.90 -1.56
CA ILE A 108 -12.87 4.68 -0.45
C ILE A 108 -13.23 6.08 -0.92
N TRP A 109 -14.24 6.71 -0.29
CA TRP A 109 -14.74 8.05 -0.64
C TRP A 109 -15.41 8.11 -2.02
N THR A 110 -16.52 7.36 -2.16
CA THR A 110 -17.41 7.34 -3.33
C THR A 110 -18.36 8.53 -3.36
#